data_AF-A0A151K3Z1-F1
#
_entry.id   AF-A0A151K3Z1-F1
#
_cell.length_a   1.000
_cell.length_b   1.000
_cell.length_c   1.000
_cell.angle_alpha   90.00
_cell.angle_beta   90.00
_cell.angle_gamma   90.00
#
_symmetry.space_group_name_H-M   'P 1'
#
loop_
_entity.id
_entity.type
_entity.pdbx_description
1 polymer ?
#
loop_
_entity_poly.entity_id
_entity_poly.type
_entity_poly.pdbx_seq_one_letter_code
_entity_poly.pdbx_strand_id
1 'polypeptide(L)'
;MNVYIPAVLIGMLTYMCCMTYQIFIFCWHGNELHLHSMRLVTAAYSSNWFSNTERFKRGLQIMMIRAHRPLTLSAGRVMLLSLDTFVQIMRTSYSIFTVLQGSAA
;
A
#
# COMPACT_ATOMS: atom_id res chain seq x y z
N MET A 1 -16.16 -37.61 13.95
CA MET A 1 -16.56 -36.77 12.80
C MET A 1 -16.97 -35.35 13.21
N ASN A 2 -17.74 -35.15 14.30
CA ASN A 2 -18.24 -33.82 14.74
C ASN A 2 -17.16 -32.82 15.21
N VAL A 3 -15.96 -33.28 15.58
CA VAL A 3 -14.83 -32.43 16.04
C VAL A 3 -13.93 -31.97 14.88
N TYR A 4 -13.99 -32.64 13.72
CA TYR A 4 -13.10 -32.34 12.58
C TYR A 4 -13.58 -31.11 11.79
N ILE A 5 -14.90 -30.96 11.63
CA ILE A 5 -15.53 -29.85 10.93
C ILE A 5 -15.19 -28.48 11.55
N PRO A 6 -15.28 -28.27 12.89
CA PRO A 6 -14.89 -26.99 13.48
C PRO A 6 -13.38 -26.73 13.35
N ALA A 7 -12.52 -27.75 13.47
CA ALA A 7 -11.08 -27.58 13.33
C ALA A 7 -10.68 -27.15 11.90
N VAL A 8 -11.30 -27.75 10.87
CA VAL A 8 -11.08 -27.36 9.47
C VAL A 8 -11.58 -25.94 9.20
N LEU A 9 -12.76 -25.58 9.71
CA LEU A 9 -13.31 -24.22 9.56
C LEU A 9 -12.40 -23.16 10.19
N ILE A 10 -11.89 -23.43 11.40
CA ILE A 10 -10.95 -22.55 12.10
C ILE A 10 -9.67 -22.39 11.26
N GLY A 11 -9.11 -23.49 10.74
CA GLY A 11 -7.91 -23.44 9.90
C GLY A 11 -8.10 -22.59 8.63
N MET A 12 -9.24 -22.74 7.94
CA MET A 12 -9.57 -21.95 6.76
C MET A 12 -9.72 -20.45 7.07
N LEU A 13 -10.42 -20.11 8.17
CA LEU A 13 -10.58 -18.73 8.61
C LEU A 13 -9.24 -18.09 8.98
N THR A 14 -8.40 -18.81 9.75
CA THR A 14 -7.06 -18.32 10.11
C THR A 14 -6.21 -18.08 8.86
N TYR A 15 -6.23 -18.98 7.89
CA TYR A 15 -5.50 -18.82 6.63
C TYR A 15 -5.95 -17.56 5.87
N MET A 16 -7.26 -17.37 5.70
CA MET A 16 -7.82 -16.20 5.01
C MET A 16 -7.43 -14.89 5.71
N CYS A 17 -7.59 -14.83 7.04
CA CYS A 17 -7.19 -13.67 7.84
C CYS A 17 -5.68 -13.36 7.70
N CYS A 18 -4.82 -14.37 7.77
CA CYS A 18 -3.38 -14.21 7.61
C CYS A 18 -3.01 -13.65 6.22
N MET A 19 -3.61 -14.18 5.15
CA MET A 19 -3.31 -13.73 3.78
C MET A 19 -3.80 -12.29 3.55
N THR A 20 -5.01 -11.95 4.02
CA THR A 20 -5.51 -10.57 3.93
C THR A 20 -4.62 -9.61 4.73
N TYR A 21 -4.16 -10.02 5.92
CA TYR A 21 -3.27 -9.20 6.75
C TYR A 21 -1.91 -8.95 6.11
N GLN A 22 -1.32 -9.96 5.47
CA GLN A 22 -0.06 -9.79 4.74
C GLN A 22 -0.19 -8.71 3.66
N ILE A 23 -1.23 -8.79 2.83
CA ILE A 23 -1.49 -7.80 1.77
C ILE A 23 -1.73 -6.41 2.37
N PHE A 24 -2.49 -6.34 3.47
CA PHE A 24 -2.78 -5.09 4.17
C PHE A 24 -1.51 -4.38 4.64
N ILE A 25 -0.56 -5.09 5.27
CA ILE A 25 0.71 -4.50 5.72
C ILE A 25 1.47 -3.86 4.55
N PHE A 26 1.54 -4.56 3.41
CA PHE A 26 2.23 -4.06 2.23
C PHE A 26 1.56 -2.81 1.66
N CYS A 27 0.24 -2.81 1.51
CA CYS A 27 -0.53 -1.64 1.05
C CYS A 27 -0.43 -0.45 2.01
N TRP A 28 -0.41 -0.71 3.32
CA TRP A 28 -0.25 0.32 4.35
C TRP A 28 1.11 1.01 4.25
N HIS A 29 2.19 0.23 4.24
CA HIS A 29 3.54 0.79 4.12
C HIS A 29 3.78 1.47 2.78
N GLY A 30 3.21 0.95 1.69
CA GLY A 30 3.24 1.59 0.37
C GLY A 30 2.57 2.97 0.39
N ASN A 31 1.42 3.07 1.04
CA ASN A 31 0.70 4.34 1.20
C ASN A 31 1.47 5.34 2.08
N GLU A 32 1.99 4.91 3.22
CA GLU A 32 2.72 5.79 4.14
C GLU A 32 4.03 6.29 3.50
N LEU A 33 4.75 5.41 2.80
CA LEU A 33 5.95 5.79 2.06
C LEU A 33 5.63 6.83 0.97
N HIS A 34 4.52 6.65 0.25
CA HIS A 34 4.06 7.62 -0.73
C HIS A 34 3.76 8.98 -0.10
N LEU A 35 3.05 8.99 1.03
CA LEU A 35 2.69 10.21 1.77
C LEU A 35 3.93 10.94 2.31
N HIS A 36 4.88 10.22 2.89
CA HIS A 36 6.15 10.79 3.35
C HIS A 36 7.00 11.32 2.19
N SER A 37 7.04 10.62 1.06
CA SER A 37 7.75 11.07 -0.14
C SER A 37 7.21 12.41 -0.64
N MET A 38 5.89 12.61 -0.59
CA MET A 38 5.26 13.90 -0.95
C MET A 38 5.62 15.00 0.06
N ARG A 39 5.56 14.70 1.36
CA ARG A 39 5.89 15.66 2.43
C ARG A 39 7.36 16.08 2.43
N LEU A 40 8.27 15.19 2.03
CA LEU A 40 9.71 15.44 1.97
C LEU A 40 10.05 16.64 1.08
N VAL A 41 9.40 16.78 -0.08
CA VAL A 41 9.63 17.91 -1.00
C VAL A 41 9.21 19.23 -0.35
N THR A 42 8.02 19.27 0.26
CA THR A 42 7.51 20.45 0.94
C THR A 42 8.38 20.84 2.13
N ALA A 43 8.82 19.87 2.93
CA ALA A 43 9.70 20.09 4.06
C ALA A 43 11.09 20.58 3.63
N ALA A 44 11.63 20.04 2.54
CA ALA A 44 12.87 20.50 1.94
C ALA A 44 12.75 21.97 1.47
N TYR A 45 11.61 22.33 0.87
CA TYR A 45 11.34 23.69 0.42
C TYR A 45 11.16 24.69 1.57
N SER A 46 10.51 24.29 2.66
CA SER A 46 10.32 25.13 3.85
C SER A 46 11.56 25.25 4.74
N SER A 47 12.65 24.55 4.43
CA SER A 47 13.91 24.67 5.18
C SER A 47 14.57 26.03 4.94
N ASN A 48 15.46 26.48 5.84
CA ASN A 48 16.25 27.71 5.68
C ASN A 48 17.37 27.56 4.62
N TRP A 49 17.05 27.02 3.44
CA TRP A 49 18.00 26.75 2.36
C TRP A 49 18.57 28.03 1.72
N PHE A 50 17.88 29.16 1.86
CA PHE A 50 18.30 30.46 1.34
C PHE A 50 19.61 30.97 1.94
N SER A 51 19.86 30.74 3.24
CA SER A 51 21.07 31.21 3.93
C SER A 51 22.28 30.27 3.79
N ASN A 52 22.10 29.13 3.11
CA ASN A 52 23.12 28.08 2.99
C ASN A 52 24.02 28.29 1.75
N THR A 53 25.15 27.57 1.73
CA THR A 53 26.15 27.59 0.65
C THR A 53 25.55 27.19 -0.69
N GLU A 54 26.07 27.75 -1.80
CA GLU A 54 25.57 27.44 -3.15
C GLU A 54 25.65 25.95 -3.52
N ARG A 55 26.67 25.24 -3.00
CA ARG A 55 26.79 23.78 -3.12
C ARG A 55 25.59 23.04 -2.50
N PHE A 56 25.12 23.52 -1.34
CA PHE A 56 23.95 22.96 -0.66
C PHE A 56 22.67 23.24 -1.45
N LYS A 57 22.51 24.47 -1.97
CA LYS A 57 21.35 24.86 -2.81
C LYS A 57 21.22 23.97 -4.05
N ARG A 58 22.32 23.74 -4.77
CA ARG A 58 22.32 22.85 -5.95
C ARG A 58 21.98 21.41 -5.58
N GLY A 59 22.56 20.89 -4.49
CA GLY A 59 22.24 19.54 -4.00
C GLY A 59 20.77 19.38 -3.61
N LEU A 60 20.23 20.39 -2.91
CA LEU A 60 18.83 20.43 -2.51
C LEU A 60 17.89 20.49 -3.72
N GLN A 61 18.20 21.30 -4.75
CA GLN A 61 17.41 21.34 -5.99
C GLN A 61 17.36 19.98 -6.69
N ILE A 62 18.50 19.29 -6.80
CA ILE A 62 18.56 17.94 -7.40
C ILE A 62 17.71 16.97 -6.57
N MET A 63 17.80 17.03 -5.24
CA MET A 63 16.99 16.21 -4.34
C MET A 63 15.49 16.49 -4.50
N MET A 64 15.07 17.76 -4.55
CA MET A 64 13.67 18.13 -4.78
C MET A 64 13.15 17.64 -6.13
N ILE A 65 13.92 17.81 -7.22
CA ILE A 65 13.54 17.32 -8.56
C ILE A 65 13.38 15.79 -8.57
N ARG A 66 14.25 15.06 -7.86
CA ARG A 66 14.16 13.60 -7.72
C ARG A 66 12.97 13.18 -6.85
N ALA A 67 12.76 13.84 -5.72
CA ALA A 67 11.70 13.54 -4.77
C ALA A 67 10.31 13.97 -5.26
N HIS A 68 10.23 14.90 -6.21
CA HIS A 68 9.01 15.26 -6.92
C HIS A 68 8.38 14.09 -7.69
N ARG A 69 9.18 13.05 -8.00
CA ARG A 69 8.65 11.77 -8.48
C ARG A 69 8.36 10.91 -7.25
N PRO A 70 7.10 10.87 -6.77
CA PRO A 70 6.80 10.17 -5.53
C PRO A 70 7.23 8.72 -5.63
N LEU A 71 7.81 8.19 -4.56
CA LEU A 71 8.09 6.76 -4.46
C LEU A 71 6.76 6.01 -4.42
N THR A 72 6.34 5.55 -5.59
CA THR A 72 5.18 4.66 -5.73
C THR A 72 5.69 3.23 -5.76
N LEU A 73 5.46 2.48 -4.69
CA LEU A 73 5.64 1.04 -4.74
C LEU A 73 4.54 0.46 -5.65
N SER A 74 4.95 -0.25 -6.69
CA SER A 74 4.04 -0.92 -7.60
C SER A 74 4.35 -2.41 -7.63
N ALA A 75 3.33 -3.23 -7.41
CA ALA A 75 3.42 -4.67 -7.61
C ALA A 75 3.43 -4.96 -9.12
N GLY A 76 4.60 -5.38 -9.63
CA GLY A 76 4.77 -5.85 -11.01
C GLY A 76 4.44 -4.82 -12.11
N ARG A 77 4.42 -3.51 -11.82
CA ARG A 77 3.92 -2.42 -12.70
C ARG A 77 2.42 -2.47 -13.03
N VAL A 78 1.66 -3.42 -12.49
CA VAL A 78 0.23 -3.57 -12.80
C VAL A 78 -0.64 -2.86 -11.78
N MET A 79 -0.24 -2.86 -10.49
CA MET A 79 -1.02 -2.26 -9.41
C MET A 79 -0.15 -1.37 -8.53
N LEU A 80 -0.67 -0.20 -8.17
CA LEU A 80 -0.07 0.66 -7.15
C LEU A 80 -0.38 0.09 -5.78
N LEU A 81 0.62 0.02 -4.91
CA LEU A 81 0.47 -0.49 -3.55
C LEU A 81 -0.08 0.65 -2.67
N SER A 82 -1.40 0.74 -2.55
CA SER A 82 -2.08 1.77 -1.75
C SER A 82 -3.24 1.16 -0.98
N LEU A 83 -3.77 1.92 -0.02
CA LEU A 83 -4.96 1.50 0.72
C LEU A 83 -6.19 1.39 -0.19
N ASP A 84 -6.25 2.23 -1.24
CA ASP A 84 -7.33 2.23 -2.22
C ASP A 84 -7.36 0.93 -3.03
N THR A 85 -6.19 0.46 -3.49
CA THR A 85 -6.11 -0.81 -4.21
C THR A 85 -6.40 -2.01 -3.32
N PHE A 86 -6.07 -1.96 -2.03
CA PHE A 86 -6.51 -2.98 -1.07
C PHE A 86 -8.04 -3.05 -0.98
N VAL A 87 -8.73 -1.91 -0.88
CA VAL A 87 -10.20 -1.86 -0.86
C VAL A 87 -10.78 -2.40 -2.18
N GLN A 88 -10.16 -2.08 -3.32
CA GLN A 88 -10.56 -2.64 -4.61
C GLN A 88 -10.45 -4.17 -4.62
N ILE A 89 -9.34 -4.74 -4.13
CA ILE A 89 -9.13 -6.20 -4.04
C ILE A 89 -10.20 -6.85 -3.14
N MET A 90 -10.54 -6.22 -2.01
CA MET A 90 -11.58 -6.76 -1.12
C MET A 90 -12.97 -6.73 -1.78
N ARG A 91 -13.29 -5.65 -2.51
CA ARG A 91 -14.57 -5.52 -3.25
C ARG A 91 -14.67 -6.55 -4.36
N THR A 92 -13.63 -6.74 -5.16
CA THR A 92 -13.64 -7.74 -6.23
C THR A 92 -13.76 -9.15 -5.67
N SER A 93 -13.06 -9.46 -4.57
CA SER A 93 -13.15 -10.74 -3.89
C SER A 93 -14.58 -11.03 -3.40
N TYR A 94 -15.24 -10.05 -2.76
CA TYR A 94 -16.62 -10.18 -2.32
C TYR A 94 -17.61 -10.32 -3.50
N SER A 95 -17.38 -9.57 -4.58
CA SER A 95 -18.18 -9.68 -5.80
C SER A 95 -18.08 -11.07 -6.41
N ILE A 96 -16.87 -11.63 -6.49
CA ILE A 96 -16.66 -13.01 -6.99
C ILE A 96 -17.36 -14.01 -6.08
N PHE A 97 -17.24 -13.87 -4.76
CA PHE A 97 -17.93 -14.73 -3.81
C PHE A 97 -19.45 -14.69 -3.99
N THR A 98 -20.03 -13.51 -4.16
CA THR A 98 -21.47 -13.33 -4.37
C THR A 98 -21.94 -13.97 -5.67
N VAL A 99 -21.17 -13.83 -6.77
CA VAL A 99 -21.46 -14.47 -8.06
C VAL A 99 -21.43 -16.00 -7.93
N LEU A 100 -20.42 -16.54 -7.25
CA LEU A 100 -20.32 -17.99 -7.01
C LEU A 100 -21.47 -18.51 -6.16
N GLN A 101 -21.85 -17.78 -5.10
CA GLN A 101 -23.01 -18.13 -4.28
C GLN A 101 -24.31 -18.10 -5.08
N GLY A 102 -24.49 -17.11 -5.97
CA GLY A 102 -25.65 -17.00 -6.84
C GLY A 102 -25.71 -18.07 -7.94
N SER A 103 -24.57 -18.58 -8.39
CA SER A 103 -24.51 -19.69 -9.37
C SER A 103 -24.75 -21.08 -8.78
N ALA A 104 -24.66 -21.21 -7.45
CA ALA A 104 -24.90 -22.45 -6.73
C ALA A 104 -26.36 -22.59 -6.23
N ALA A 105 -27.22 -21.61 -6.54
CA ALA A 105 -28.67 -21.62 -6.35
C ALA A 105 -29.37 -21.95 -7.68
#